data_AF-A0A974GX55-F1
#
_entry.id   AF-A0A974GX55-F1
#
_cell.length_a   1.000
_cell.length_b   1.000
_cell.length_c   1.000
_cell.angle_alpha   90.00
_cell.angle_beta   90.00
_cell.angle_gamma   90.00
#
_symmetry.space_group_name_H-M   'P 1'
#
loop_
_entity.id
_entity.type
_entity.pdbx_description
1 polymer ?
#
loop_
_entity_poly.entity_id
_entity_poly.type
_entity_poly.pdbx_seq_one_letter_code
_entity_poly.pdbx_strand_id
1 'polypeptide(L)'
;MEKLLLLIPGKPSERLKKMIDRSTQGIQYEVLKNLDKTENLQNKKILFAVELGDTGINTVLYRMLEKISLSGASFMKNSVGSILINSDSELHTRDVARKIILYCNMAGCTFPGRPLCEAAGYLKNFKTQQKLSADLSLDEVCLNDSRNVVEKLINFKAEKFIEPKILVLHASNYKTSNTLSLWQMVKSNLDGCSINEIHIENGSVKDCKACSYKACKHYSQNHNCFYGGIMVEEVYPAIIDCDILIMLCPNYNDSISANLSAAINRLTALFRKVKFYDKYIYAIIVSGFSGSDILAQQLISAININKTFILPPNFALMETANDIGDIEKAENIKEKAKEFADNIKRHQI
;
A
#
# COMPACT_ATOMS: atom_id res chain seq x y z
N MET A 1 17.66 20.48 8.04
CA MET A 1 17.32 19.27 7.25
C MET A 1 16.92 18.19 8.23
N GLU A 2 15.73 17.60 8.06
CA GLU A 2 15.30 16.48 8.91
C GLU A 2 16.19 15.26 8.62
N LYS A 3 16.89 14.75 9.64
CA LYS A 3 17.85 13.66 9.50
C LYS A 3 17.09 12.34 9.22
N LEU A 4 17.50 11.61 8.19
CA LEU A 4 16.92 10.30 7.85
C LEU A 4 17.23 9.29 8.97
N LEU A 5 16.24 8.48 9.36
CA LEU A 5 16.45 7.38 10.30
C LEU A 5 16.54 6.06 9.53
N LEU A 6 17.69 5.39 9.60
CA LEU A 6 17.96 4.12 8.94
C LEU A 6 17.87 2.97 9.95
N LEU A 7 16.88 2.10 9.78
CA LEU A 7 16.68 0.91 10.60
C LEU A 7 17.31 -0.30 9.91
N ILE A 8 18.32 -0.90 10.54
CA ILE A 8 19.04 -2.07 10.00
C ILE A 8 18.88 -3.25 10.96
N PRO A 9 17.83 -4.07 10.82
CA PRO A 9 17.64 -5.25 11.65
C PRO A 9 18.64 -6.34 11.26
N GLY A 10 19.77 -6.40 11.96
CA GLY A 10 20.82 -7.39 11.74
C GLY A 10 22.03 -6.86 10.96
N LYS A 11 22.79 -7.77 10.35
CA LYS A 11 24.02 -7.45 9.61
C LYS A 11 23.71 -7.40 8.11
N PRO A 12 23.94 -6.27 7.42
CA PRO A 12 23.72 -6.17 5.98
C PRO A 12 24.79 -6.92 5.19
N SER A 13 24.39 -7.56 4.10
CA SER A 13 25.31 -8.10 3.08
C SER A 13 26.03 -6.98 2.32
N GLU A 14 27.04 -7.34 1.52
CA GLU A 14 27.71 -6.37 0.64
C GLU A 14 26.75 -5.73 -0.38
N ARG A 15 25.77 -6.49 -0.89
CA ARG A 15 24.78 -5.94 -1.82
C ARG A 15 23.88 -4.93 -1.13
N LEU A 16 23.35 -5.24 0.06
CA LEU A 16 22.53 -4.30 0.82
C LEU A 16 23.32 -3.05 1.25
N LYS A 17 24.60 -3.20 1.63
CA LYS A 17 25.47 -2.04 1.88
C LYS A 17 25.57 -1.13 0.67
N LYS A 18 25.84 -1.67 -0.53
CA LYS A 18 25.87 -0.88 -1.78
C LYS A 18 24.55 -0.18 -2.05
N MET A 19 23.41 -0.84 -1.80
CA MET A 19 22.08 -0.23 -1.93
C MET A 19 21.92 0.95 -0.96
N ILE A 20 22.31 0.78 0.31
CA ILE A 20 22.28 1.85 1.33
C ILE A 20 23.20 3.01 0.91
N ASP A 21 24.45 2.72 0.56
CA ASP A 21 25.46 3.73 0.23
C ASP A 21 25.03 4.56 -0.99
N ARG A 22 24.55 3.90 -2.05
CA ARG A 22 24.05 4.59 -3.24
C ARG A 22 22.82 5.43 -2.92
N SER A 23 21.86 4.86 -2.20
CA SER A 23 20.58 5.52 -1.96
C SER A 23 20.69 6.68 -0.97
N THR A 24 21.61 6.63 -0.02
CA THR A 24 21.83 7.67 1.00
C THR A 24 22.93 8.67 0.65
N GLN A 25 23.55 8.59 -0.53
CA GLN A 25 24.59 9.52 -0.97
C GLN A 25 24.14 10.99 -0.84
N GLY A 26 24.89 11.79 -0.06
CA GLY A 26 24.56 13.20 0.21
C GLY A 26 23.42 13.44 1.22
N ILE A 27 22.92 12.41 1.88
CA ILE A 27 21.86 12.49 2.89
C ILE A 27 22.45 12.17 4.27
N GLN A 28 22.24 13.04 5.25
CA GLN A 28 22.60 12.73 6.64
C GLN A 28 21.58 11.77 7.25
N TYR A 29 22.07 10.69 7.86
CA TYR A 29 21.22 9.71 8.51
C TYR A 29 21.76 9.23 9.87
N GLU A 30 20.88 8.65 10.66
CA GLU A 30 21.18 7.96 11.92
C GLU A 30 20.84 6.48 11.77
N VAL A 31 21.63 5.59 12.37
CA VAL A 31 21.41 4.14 12.27
C VAL A 31 20.92 3.58 13.59
N LEU A 32 19.79 2.88 13.57
CA LEU A 32 19.33 2.03 14.68
C LEU A 32 19.31 0.57 14.26
N LYS A 33 19.90 -0.28 15.11
CA LYS A 33 19.96 -1.75 14.90
C LYS A 33 18.94 -2.53 15.73
N ASN A 34 18.29 -1.88 16.69
CA ASN A 34 17.16 -2.37 17.49
C ASN A 34 16.31 -1.17 17.94
N LEU A 35 15.16 -1.44 18.56
CA LEU A 35 14.24 -0.42 19.06
C LEU A 35 14.04 -0.48 20.58
N ASP A 36 14.87 -1.24 21.31
CA ASP A 36 14.65 -1.57 22.73
C ASP A 36 14.60 -0.29 23.60
N LYS A 37 15.46 0.68 23.29
CA LYS A 37 15.54 1.98 23.98
C LYS A 37 14.80 3.11 23.23
N THR A 38 14.02 2.78 22.21
CA THR A 38 13.30 3.78 21.41
C THR A 38 11.95 4.07 22.05
N GLU A 39 11.77 5.31 22.51
CA GLU A 39 10.51 5.77 23.10
C GLU A 39 9.43 6.00 22.05
N ASN A 40 9.79 6.63 20.93
CA ASN A 40 8.91 6.83 19.78
C ASN A 40 9.71 7.03 18.48
N LEU A 41 9.03 6.87 17.37
CA LEU A 41 9.52 7.10 16.01
C LEU A 41 8.69 8.17 15.29
N GLN A 42 8.19 9.18 16.02
CA GLN A 42 7.30 10.22 15.48
C GLN A 42 8.06 11.31 14.73
N ASN A 43 7.41 11.90 13.71
CA ASN A 43 7.97 12.98 12.89
C ASN A 43 9.37 12.61 12.35
N LYS A 44 9.46 11.46 11.67
CA LYS A 44 10.70 10.96 11.07
C LYS A 44 10.47 10.53 9.63
N LYS A 45 11.51 10.71 8.81
CA LYS A 45 11.69 9.93 7.58
C LYS A 45 12.44 8.65 7.95
N ILE A 46 11.86 7.49 7.68
CA ILE A 46 12.36 6.20 8.15
C ILE A 46 12.61 5.28 6.96
N LEU A 47 13.84 4.79 6.83
CA LEU A 47 14.25 3.81 5.84
C LEU A 47 14.54 2.50 6.55
N PHE A 48 13.80 1.43 6.23
CA PHE A 48 14.18 0.08 6.62
C PHE A 48 15.15 -0.48 5.59
N ALA A 49 16.31 -0.97 6.02
CA ALA A 49 17.25 -1.71 5.19
C ALA A 49 17.36 -3.14 5.72
N VAL A 50 16.65 -4.05 5.08
CA VAL A 50 16.42 -5.41 5.59
C VAL A 50 17.20 -6.42 4.76
N GLU A 51 17.98 -7.23 5.47
CA GLU A 51 18.67 -8.40 4.92
C GLU A 51 17.86 -9.66 5.22
N LEU A 52 17.64 -10.50 4.21
CA LEU A 52 16.96 -11.79 4.32
C LEU A 52 17.84 -12.91 3.76
N GLY A 53 18.15 -13.90 4.61
CA GLY A 53 18.75 -15.16 4.13
C GLY A 53 17.76 -16.03 3.35
N ASP A 54 18.18 -17.23 2.98
CA ASP A 54 17.42 -18.17 2.13
C ASP A 54 16.04 -18.53 2.69
N THR A 55 15.87 -18.53 4.01
CA THR A 55 14.60 -18.85 4.69
C THR A 55 13.63 -17.68 4.72
N GLY A 56 14.06 -16.47 4.36
CA GLY A 56 13.27 -15.23 4.51
C GLY A 56 13.05 -14.78 5.95
N ILE A 57 13.65 -15.46 6.94
CA ILE A 57 13.45 -15.16 8.37
C ILE A 57 14.51 -14.16 8.85
N ASN A 58 14.07 -13.03 9.41
CA ASN A 58 14.91 -12.09 10.13
C ASN A 58 14.34 -11.84 11.54
N THR A 59 14.91 -12.50 12.56
CA THR A 59 14.38 -12.45 13.93
C THR A 59 14.54 -11.08 14.58
N VAL A 60 15.59 -10.32 14.23
CA VAL A 60 15.80 -8.95 14.73
C VAL A 60 14.71 -8.02 14.19
N LEU A 61 14.32 -8.20 12.92
CA LEU A 61 13.21 -7.47 12.33
C LEU A 61 11.91 -7.78 13.08
N TYR A 62 11.61 -9.05 13.35
CA TYR A 62 10.39 -9.41 14.08
C TYR A 62 10.34 -8.80 15.49
N ARG A 63 11.47 -8.73 16.21
CA ARG A 63 11.55 -7.99 17.49
C ARG A 63 11.27 -6.49 17.34
N MET A 64 11.75 -5.86 16.26
CA MET A 64 11.41 -4.47 15.96
C MET A 64 9.91 -4.29 15.66
N LEU A 65 9.32 -5.17 14.84
CA LEU A 65 7.90 -5.10 14.51
C LEU A 65 7.01 -5.35 15.73
N GLU A 66 7.40 -6.29 16.59
CA GLU A 66 6.74 -6.52 17.89
C GLU A 66 6.79 -5.25 18.75
N LYS A 67 7.96 -4.62 18.90
CA LYS A 67 8.10 -3.35 19.63
C LYS A 67 7.22 -2.25 19.04
N ILE A 68 7.18 -2.10 17.71
CA ILE A 68 6.33 -1.13 17.02
C ILE A 68 4.86 -1.40 17.34
N SER A 69 4.43 -2.66 17.26
CA SER A 69 3.05 -3.09 17.52
C SER A 69 2.62 -2.81 18.96
N LEU A 70 3.46 -3.16 19.94
CA LEU A 70 3.14 -3.03 21.37
C LEU A 70 3.22 -1.58 21.87
N SER A 71 3.86 -0.68 21.14
CA SER A 71 4.02 0.73 21.55
C SER A 71 2.83 1.63 21.17
N GLY A 72 1.80 1.07 20.51
CA GLY A 72 0.52 1.73 20.22
C GLY A 72 0.46 2.50 18.89
N ALA A 73 -0.76 2.91 18.53
CA ALA A 73 -1.11 3.45 17.20
C ALA A 73 -0.47 4.80 16.85
N SER A 74 0.20 5.45 17.81
CA SER A 74 0.87 6.75 17.62
C SER A 74 2.40 6.66 17.65
N PHE A 75 2.98 5.46 17.79
CA PHE A 75 4.42 5.27 17.90
C PHE A 75 5.21 5.85 16.72
N MET A 76 4.62 5.82 15.52
CA MET A 76 5.18 6.35 14.26
C MET A 76 4.34 7.51 13.68
N LYS A 77 3.56 8.21 14.53
CA LYS A 77 2.73 9.35 14.10
C LYS A 77 3.53 10.38 13.31
N ASN A 78 2.94 10.87 12.21
CA ASN A 78 3.55 11.85 11.29
C ASN A 78 4.86 11.39 10.63
N SER A 79 5.19 10.11 10.71
CA SER A 79 6.38 9.57 10.05
C SER A 79 6.08 9.02 8.68
N VAL A 80 7.12 8.95 7.85
CA VAL A 80 7.05 8.45 6.48
C VAL A 80 8.06 7.31 6.34
N GLY A 81 7.63 6.19 5.78
CA GLY A 81 8.42 4.97 5.64
C GLY A 81 8.80 4.64 4.20
N SER A 82 9.96 4.03 4.01
CA SER A 82 10.31 3.27 2.80
C SER A 82 11.26 2.12 3.14
N ILE A 83 11.44 1.19 2.20
CA ILE A 83 12.10 -0.09 2.44
C ILE A 83 13.08 -0.39 1.30
N LEU A 84 14.31 -0.74 1.68
CA LEU A 84 15.25 -1.49 0.85
C LEU A 84 15.28 -2.90 1.42
N ILE A 85 14.98 -3.90 0.59
CA ILE A 85 15.06 -5.30 1.02
C ILE A 85 15.96 -6.10 0.10
N ASN A 86 16.87 -6.85 0.70
CA ASN A 86 17.80 -7.73 0.04
C ASN A 86 17.51 -9.17 0.42
N SER A 87 17.54 -10.08 -0.56
CA SER A 87 17.57 -11.51 -0.30
C SER A 87 18.35 -12.28 -1.34
N ASP A 88 19.07 -13.32 -0.92
CA ASP A 88 19.69 -14.30 -1.82
C ASP A 88 18.66 -15.29 -2.41
N SER A 89 17.45 -15.32 -1.85
CA SER A 89 16.31 -16.08 -2.38
C SER A 89 15.46 -15.25 -3.36
N GLU A 90 14.88 -15.92 -4.35
CA GLU A 90 13.85 -15.33 -5.24
C GLU A 90 12.49 -15.15 -4.52
N LEU A 91 12.36 -15.68 -3.30
CA LEU A 91 11.14 -15.67 -2.50
C LEU A 91 11.22 -14.63 -1.36
N HIS A 92 10.12 -14.50 -0.60
CA HIS A 92 10.00 -13.79 0.69
C HIS A 92 10.08 -12.25 0.68
N THR A 93 10.84 -11.61 -0.21
CA THR A 93 11.04 -10.15 -0.19
C THR A 93 9.73 -9.36 -0.15
N ARG A 94 8.77 -9.71 -1.03
CA ARG A 94 7.45 -9.07 -1.06
C ARG A 94 6.62 -9.34 0.19
N ASP A 95 6.69 -10.55 0.73
CA ASP A 95 5.94 -10.96 1.93
C ASP A 95 6.43 -10.22 3.18
N VAL A 96 7.74 -10.14 3.35
CA VAL A 96 8.33 -9.39 4.46
C VAL A 96 8.06 -7.89 4.29
N ALA A 97 8.18 -7.34 3.09
CA ALA A 97 7.93 -5.92 2.86
C ALA A 97 6.49 -5.49 3.19
N ARG A 98 5.47 -6.23 2.71
CA ARG A 98 4.06 -5.91 3.02
C ARG A 98 3.77 -6.02 4.53
N LYS A 99 4.43 -6.95 5.23
CA LYS A 99 4.32 -7.08 6.69
C LYS A 99 4.93 -5.87 7.40
N ILE A 100 6.15 -5.45 7.05
CA ILE A 100 6.76 -4.24 7.60
C ILE A 100 5.84 -3.04 7.42
N ILE A 101 5.31 -2.85 6.20
CA ILE A 101 4.41 -1.74 5.88
C ILE A 101 3.17 -1.79 6.77
N LEU A 102 2.50 -2.95 6.89
CA LEU A 102 1.29 -3.08 7.70
C LEU A 102 1.53 -2.68 9.17
N TYR A 103 2.54 -3.28 9.82
CA TYR A 103 2.83 -3.01 11.24
C TYR A 103 3.19 -1.54 11.48
N CYS A 104 4.02 -0.95 10.60
CA CYS A 104 4.36 0.47 10.71
C CYS A 104 3.15 1.38 10.44
N ASN A 105 2.28 0.99 9.50
CA ASN A 105 1.11 1.76 9.14
C ASN A 105 0.08 1.82 10.28
N MET A 106 -0.16 0.68 10.95
CA MET A 106 -1.00 0.58 12.14
C MET A 106 -0.42 1.35 13.34
N ALA A 107 0.89 1.61 13.33
CA ALA A 107 1.56 2.45 14.31
C ALA A 107 1.59 3.95 13.94
N GLY A 108 0.92 4.36 12.85
CA GLY A 108 0.80 5.78 12.47
C GLY A 108 1.72 6.23 11.34
N CYS A 109 2.42 5.33 10.66
CA CYS A 109 3.35 5.65 9.56
C CYS A 109 2.65 5.74 8.19
N THR A 110 3.02 6.77 7.41
CA THR A 110 2.61 6.92 5.99
C THR A 110 3.64 6.26 5.07
N PHE A 111 3.21 5.61 3.99
CA PHE A 111 4.12 5.13 2.93
C PHE A 111 3.81 5.82 1.60
N PRO A 112 4.81 6.44 0.94
CA PRO A 112 4.63 6.97 -0.42
C PRO A 112 4.26 5.86 -1.41
N GLY A 113 3.80 6.25 -2.60
CA GLY A 113 3.65 5.31 -3.70
C GLY A 113 4.96 4.61 -4.06
N ARG A 114 4.94 3.29 -4.28
CA ARG A 114 6.16 2.48 -4.52
C ARG A 114 7.26 2.75 -3.47
N PRO A 115 7.01 2.45 -2.18
CA PRO A 115 7.94 2.76 -1.11
C PRO A 115 9.03 1.68 -0.94
N LEU A 116 9.28 0.86 -1.95
CA LEU A 116 10.01 -0.41 -1.83
C LEU A 116 10.94 -0.63 -3.02
N CYS A 117 12.20 -0.94 -2.73
CA CYS A 117 13.16 -1.54 -3.67
C CYS A 117 13.45 -2.97 -3.23
N GLU A 118 13.23 -3.94 -4.12
CA GLU A 118 13.36 -5.39 -3.84
C GLU A 118 14.55 -5.98 -4.61
N ALA A 119 15.65 -6.24 -3.92
CA ALA A 119 16.78 -7.00 -4.46
C ALA A 119 16.59 -8.49 -4.15
N ALA A 120 15.77 -9.18 -4.95
CA ALA A 120 15.47 -10.60 -4.78
C ALA A 120 16.40 -11.49 -5.62
N GLY A 121 16.92 -12.56 -5.04
CA GLY A 121 17.74 -13.58 -5.69
C GLY A 121 18.80 -12.98 -6.59
N TYR A 122 18.76 -13.33 -7.88
CA TYR A 122 19.70 -12.82 -8.89
C TYR A 122 19.21 -11.56 -9.61
N LEU A 123 18.40 -10.73 -8.95
CA LEU A 123 17.85 -9.47 -9.48
C LEU A 123 17.01 -9.64 -10.74
N LYS A 124 16.43 -10.83 -10.98
CA LYS A 124 15.64 -11.12 -12.19
C LYS A 124 14.39 -10.26 -12.28
N ASN A 125 13.86 -9.82 -11.14
CA ASN A 125 12.74 -8.90 -11.03
C ASN A 125 13.04 -7.51 -11.66
N PHE A 126 14.31 -7.13 -11.82
CA PHE A 126 14.72 -5.91 -12.51
C PHE A 126 14.84 -6.03 -14.04
N LYS A 127 14.76 -7.24 -14.62
CA LYS A 127 14.91 -7.44 -16.09
C LYS A 127 13.95 -6.60 -16.93
N THR A 128 12.73 -6.37 -16.43
CA THR A 128 11.77 -5.52 -17.16
C THR A 128 12.18 -4.05 -17.16
N GLN A 129 12.79 -3.56 -16.07
CA GLN A 129 13.32 -2.20 -15.99
C GLN A 129 14.61 -2.07 -16.80
N GLN A 130 15.50 -3.08 -16.76
CA GLN A 130 16.72 -3.12 -17.56
C GLN A 130 16.44 -3.01 -19.06
N LYS A 131 15.34 -3.58 -19.58
CA LYS A 131 14.95 -3.40 -20.99
C LYS A 131 14.68 -1.94 -21.38
N LEU A 132 14.44 -1.05 -20.41
CA LEU A 132 14.25 0.38 -20.61
C LEU A 132 15.57 1.18 -20.46
N SER A 133 16.63 0.54 -19.97
CA SER A 133 17.96 1.08 -19.72
C SER A 133 18.99 0.00 -20.05
N ALA A 134 19.07 -0.35 -21.34
CA ALA A 134 19.73 -1.57 -21.82
C ALA A 134 21.24 -1.61 -21.57
N ASP A 135 21.81 -0.43 -21.35
CA ASP A 135 23.20 -0.12 -21.06
C ASP A 135 23.58 -0.34 -19.58
N LEU A 136 22.60 -0.54 -18.70
CA LEU A 136 22.83 -0.81 -17.28
C LEU A 136 22.82 -2.31 -16.96
N SER A 137 23.71 -2.73 -16.06
CA SER A 137 23.64 -4.03 -15.39
C SER A 137 22.42 -4.11 -14.44
N LEU A 138 22.03 -5.34 -14.05
CA LEU A 138 20.93 -5.51 -13.09
C LEU A 138 21.25 -4.88 -11.73
N ASP A 139 22.52 -4.94 -11.30
CA ASP A 139 22.99 -4.26 -10.10
C ASP A 139 22.82 -2.75 -10.19
N GLU A 140 23.21 -2.12 -11.31
CA GLU A 140 23.03 -0.67 -11.50
C GLU A 140 21.55 -0.26 -11.52
N VAL A 141 20.69 -1.06 -12.15
CA VAL A 141 19.24 -0.83 -12.12
C VAL A 141 18.70 -0.92 -10.68
N CYS A 142 19.13 -1.92 -9.91
CA CYS A 142 18.76 -2.08 -8.49
C CYS A 142 19.24 -0.91 -7.64
N LEU A 143 20.47 -0.44 -7.85
CA LEU A 143 21.07 0.69 -7.15
C LEU A 143 20.35 2.00 -7.48
N ASN A 144 19.94 2.20 -8.74
CA ASN A 144 19.13 3.35 -9.16
C ASN A 144 17.71 3.28 -8.58
N ASP A 145 17.07 2.11 -8.55
CA ASP A 145 15.76 1.94 -7.90
C ASP A 145 15.82 2.21 -6.40
N SER A 146 16.88 1.73 -5.73
CA SER A 146 17.16 2.02 -4.32
C SER A 146 17.25 3.53 -4.05
N ARG A 147 17.98 4.26 -4.91
CA ARG A 147 18.09 5.72 -4.84
C ARG A 147 16.74 6.39 -5.05
N ASN A 148 15.98 5.98 -6.07
CA ASN A 148 14.66 6.53 -6.37
C ASN A 148 13.66 6.36 -5.22
N VAL A 149 13.72 5.24 -4.49
CA VAL A 149 12.88 4.99 -3.31
C VAL A 149 13.23 5.95 -2.18
N VAL A 150 14.52 6.15 -1.89
CA VAL A 150 14.97 7.07 -0.83
C VAL A 150 14.70 8.52 -1.19
N GLU A 151 14.90 8.93 -2.45
CA GLU A 151 14.58 10.28 -2.90
C GLU A 151 13.07 10.59 -2.75
N LYS A 152 12.19 9.63 -3.07
CA LYS A 152 10.75 9.78 -2.81
C LYS A 152 10.46 9.92 -1.32
N LEU A 153 11.09 9.11 -0.46
CA LEU A 153 10.92 9.21 0.99
C LEU A 153 11.28 10.62 1.51
N ILE A 154 12.46 11.11 1.14
CA ILE A 154 12.97 12.42 1.61
C ILE A 154 12.07 13.55 1.10
N ASN A 155 11.70 13.52 -0.17
CA ASN A 155 10.92 14.59 -0.81
C ASN A 155 9.41 14.47 -0.59
N PHE A 156 8.92 13.38 0.04
CA PHE A 156 7.50 13.17 0.25
C PHE A 156 6.87 14.29 1.07
N LYS A 157 5.78 14.83 0.54
CA LYS A 157 4.89 15.78 1.18
C LYS A 157 3.47 15.24 1.07
N ALA A 158 2.72 15.28 2.15
CA ALA A 158 1.31 14.93 2.12
C ALA A 158 0.53 16.10 1.50
N GLU A 159 -0.32 15.78 0.53
CA GLU A 159 -1.25 16.73 -0.07
C GLU A 159 -2.54 16.80 0.75
N LYS A 160 -3.22 17.95 0.66
CA LYS A 160 -4.54 18.19 1.26
C LYS A 160 -5.43 18.88 0.24
N PHE A 161 -6.73 18.70 0.38
CA PHE A 161 -7.76 19.10 -0.58
C PHE A 161 -8.86 19.90 0.11
N ILE A 162 -9.50 20.84 -0.59
CA ILE A 162 -10.59 21.65 -0.02
C ILE A 162 -11.86 20.80 0.18
N GLU A 163 -12.18 20.00 -0.83
CA GLU A 163 -13.30 19.05 -0.85
C GLU A 163 -12.78 17.73 -1.44
N PRO A 164 -12.19 16.84 -0.63
CA PRO A 164 -11.60 15.61 -1.12
C PRO A 164 -12.61 14.79 -1.93
N LYS A 165 -12.21 14.40 -3.15
CA LYS A 165 -13.00 13.52 -4.01
C LYS A 165 -12.70 12.06 -3.67
N ILE A 166 -13.70 11.39 -3.11
CA ILE A 166 -13.62 10.00 -2.67
C ILE A 166 -14.30 9.10 -3.71
N LEU A 167 -13.54 8.16 -4.27
CA LEU A 167 -14.07 7.04 -5.03
C LEU A 167 -14.15 5.81 -4.13
N VAL A 168 -15.32 5.19 -4.05
CA VAL A 168 -15.53 3.92 -3.35
C VAL A 168 -15.79 2.81 -4.36
N LEU A 169 -15.00 1.74 -4.29
CA LEU A 169 -15.19 0.53 -5.09
C LEU A 169 -15.62 -0.64 -4.21
N HIS A 170 -16.72 -1.30 -4.57
CA HIS A 170 -17.20 -2.49 -3.87
C HIS A 170 -17.84 -3.50 -4.83
N ALA A 171 -17.89 -4.76 -4.41
CA ALA A 171 -18.63 -5.84 -5.09
C ALA A 171 -19.64 -6.51 -4.14
N SER A 172 -20.01 -5.79 -3.08
CA SER A 172 -20.84 -6.26 -1.98
C SER A 172 -22.34 -6.11 -2.26
N ASN A 173 -23.16 -7.01 -1.69
CA ASN A 173 -24.61 -6.93 -1.74
C ASN A 173 -25.15 -5.91 -0.72
N TYR A 174 -26.01 -4.99 -1.16
CA TYR A 174 -26.59 -3.93 -0.32
C TYR A 174 -27.42 -4.44 0.87
N LYS A 175 -28.09 -5.59 0.74
CA LYS A 175 -29.01 -6.11 1.76
C LYS A 175 -28.30 -6.90 2.85
N THR A 176 -27.14 -7.48 2.56
CA THR A 176 -26.54 -8.52 3.42
C THR A 176 -25.09 -8.26 3.81
N SER A 177 -24.42 -7.28 3.22
CA SER A 177 -22.98 -7.09 3.43
C SER A 177 -22.67 -6.30 4.70
N ASN A 178 -22.06 -6.97 5.68
CA ASN A 178 -21.46 -6.33 6.86
C ASN A 178 -20.40 -5.27 6.48
N THR A 179 -19.61 -5.50 5.43
CA THR A 179 -18.63 -4.51 4.93
C THR A 179 -19.29 -3.23 4.45
N LEU A 180 -20.42 -3.36 3.73
CA LEU A 180 -21.16 -2.19 3.26
C LEU A 180 -21.89 -1.48 4.39
N SER A 181 -22.46 -2.22 5.35
CA SER A 181 -23.06 -1.61 6.54
C SER A 181 -22.03 -0.80 7.33
N LEU A 182 -20.80 -1.31 7.50
CA LEU A 182 -19.71 -0.56 8.13
C LEU A 182 -19.33 0.69 7.32
N TRP A 183 -19.27 0.58 6.00
CA TRP A 183 -19.07 1.74 5.13
C TRP A 183 -20.14 2.81 5.35
N GLN A 184 -21.42 2.46 5.47
CA GLN A 184 -22.47 3.46 5.74
C GLN A 184 -22.25 4.22 7.06
N MET A 185 -21.73 3.56 8.09
CA MET A 185 -21.35 4.21 9.36
C MET A 185 -20.17 5.16 9.20
N VAL A 186 -19.17 4.80 8.37
CA VAL A 186 -18.04 5.70 8.07
C VAL A 186 -18.54 6.89 7.23
N LYS A 187 -19.31 6.62 6.18
CA LYS A 187 -19.84 7.61 5.24
C LYS A 187 -20.64 8.71 5.93
N SER A 188 -21.43 8.38 6.96
CA SER A 188 -22.21 9.36 7.72
C SER A 188 -21.37 10.36 8.53
N ASN A 189 -20.05 10.16 8.62
CA ASN A 189 -19.11 11.03 9.32
C ASN A 189 -18.15 11.79 8.36
N LEU A 190 -18.35 11.66 7.04
CA LEU A 190 -17.50 12.25 5.98
C LEU A 190 -18.09 13.55 5.40
N ASP A 191 -18.47 14.48 6.28
CA ASP A 191 -18.91 15.81 5.87
C ASP A 191 -17.79 16.57 5.12
N GLY A 192 -18.15 17.35 4.11
CA GLY A 192 -17.19 18.15 3.34
C GLY A 192 -16.33 17.36 2.33
N CYS A 193 -16.72 16.11 2.02
CA CYS A 193 -16.11 15.30 0.97
C CYS A 193 -17.14 15.01 -0.15
N SER A 194 -16.67 14.94 -1.40
CA SER A 194 -17.49 14.50 -2.54
C SER A 194 -17.31 13.00 -2.73
N ILE A 195 -18.38 12.21 -2.60
CA ILE A 195 -18.32 10.75 -2.62
C ILE A 195 -18.98 10.19 -3.88
N ASN A 196 -18.22 9.42 -4.66
CA ASN A 196 -18.69 8.62 -5.80
C ASN A 196 -18.56 7.12 -5.47
N GLU A 197 -19.68 6.38 -5.47
CA GLU A 197 -19.71 4.95 -5.18
C GLU A 197 -19.96 4.15 -6.45
N ILE A 198 -19.04 3.26 -6.82
CA ILE A 198 -19.19 2.35 -7.96
C ILE A 198 -19.31 0.92 -7.44
N HIS A 199 -20.49 0.34 -7.69
CA HIS A 199 -20.75 -1.07 -7.47
C HIS A 199 -20.29 -1.90 -8.67
N ILE A 200 -19.23 -2.69 -8.49
CA ILE A 200 -18.73 -3.64 -9.48
C ILE A 200 -19.54 -4.94 -9.37
N GLU A 201 -20.69 -4.95 -10.05
CA GLU A 201 -21.64 -6.07 -10.05
C GLU A 201 -20.97 -7.38 -10.47
N ASN A 202 -21.43 -8.50 -9.91
CA ASN A 202 -20.94 -9.83 -10.30
C ASN A 202 -21.11 -10.10 -11.80
N GLY A 203 -20.01 -10.45 -12.47
CA GLY A 203 -19.98 -10.67 -13.92
C GLY A 203 -19.84 -9.41 -14.78
N SER A 204 -19.93 -8.20 -14.20
CA SER A 204 -19.72 -6.93 -14.94
C SER A 204 -18.26 -6.68 -15.33
N VAL A 205 -17.32 -7.31 -14.61
CA VAL A 205 -15.88 -7.20 -14.86
C VAL A 205 -15.29 -8.56 -15.21
N LYS A 206 -14.63 -8.65 -16.36
CA LYS A 206 -13.76 -9.78 -16.71
C LYS A 206 -12.36 -9.54 -16.15
N ASP A 207 -11.69 -10.59 -15.70
CA ASP A 207 -10.28 -10.49 -15.29
C ASP A 207 -9.36 -10.15 -16.48
N CYS A 208 -8.16 -9.67 -16.18
CA CYS A 208 -7.17 -9.27 -17.17
C CYS A 208 -6.69 -10.46 -18.02
N LYS A 209 -6.73 -10.32 -19.35
CA LYS A 209 -6.26 -11.36 -20.28
C LYS A 209 -4.75 -11.48 -20.44
N ALA A 210 -3.98 -10.73 -19.65
CA ALA A 210 -2.52 -10.62 -19.79
C ALA A 210 -2.06 -10.25 -21.22
N CYS A 211 -2.58 -9.15 -21.77
CA CYS A 211 -2.16 -8.64 -23.08
C CYS A 211 -0.62 -8.46 -23.15
N SER A 212 -0.03 -8.56 -24.34
CA SER A 212 1.37 -8.17 -24.54
C SER A 212 1.62 -6.72 -24.10
N TYR A 213 2.86 -6.39 -23.69
CA TYR A 213 3.20 -5.03 -23.27
C TYR A 213 2.82 -3.97 -24.31
N LYS A 214 3.11 -4.24 -25.59
CA LYS A 214 2.77 -3.34 -26.70
C LYS A 214 1.25 -3.14 -26.82
N ALA A 215 0.46 -4.22 -26.74
CA ALA A 215 -0.99 -4.14 -26.81
C ALA A 215 -1.58 -3.39 -25.60
N CYS A 216 -1.15 -3.72 -24.38
CA CYS A 216 -1.60 -3.05 -23.17
C CYS A 216 -1.29 -1.54 -23.21
N LYS A 217 -0.08 -1.17 -23.67
CA LYS A 217 0.33 0.22 -23.85
C LYS A 217 -0.50 0.94 -24.92
N HIS A 218 -0.83 0.28 -26.02
CA HIS A 218 -1.67 0.85 -27.08
C HIS A 218 -3.06 1.25 -26.56
N TYR A 219 -3.79 0.33 -25.90
CA TYR A 219 -5.11 0.67 -25.33
C TYR A 219 -5.01 1.76 -24.25
N SER A 220 -3.95 1.73 -23.43
CA SER A 220 -3.69 2.73 -22.38
C SER A 220 -3.59 4.16 -22.92
N GLN A 221 -3.12 4.37 -24.16
CA GLN A 221 -2.98 5.71 -24.76
C GLN A 221 -4.30 6.50 -24.77
N ASN A 222 -5.43 5.80 -24.91
CA ASN A 222 -6.77 6.38 -24.92
C ASN A 222 -7.53 6.09 -23.62
N HIS A 223 -6.83 5.85 -22.50
CA HIS A 223 -7.42 5.45 -21.22
C HIS A 223 -8.34 4.23 -21.35
N ASN A 224 -7.98 3.27 -22.19
CA ASN A 224 -8.81 2.12 -22.51
C ASN A 224 -8.12 0.81 -22.09
N CYS A 225 -8.87 -0.29 -22.13
CA CYS A 225 -8.42 -1.66 -21.92
C CYS A 225 -9.07 -2.54 -23.00
N PHE A 226 -8.41 -3.63 -23.39
CA PHE A 226 -8.95 -4.57 -24.38
C PHE A 226 -10.42 -4.97 -24.14
N TYR A 227 -10.82 -5.09 -22.86
CA TYR A 227 -12.17 -5.52 -22.49
C TYR A 227 -13.22 -4.41 -22.42
N GLY A 228 -12.86 -3.12 -22.41
CA GLY A 228 -13.86 -2.04 -22.27
C GLY A 228 -14.75 -2.18 -21.02
N GLY A 229 -16.03 -1.81 -21.14
CA GLY A 229 -17.06 -1.97 -20.11
C GLY A 229 -16.82 -1.10 -18.88
N ILE A 230 -17.41 -1.49 -17.74
CA ILE A 230 -17.43 -0.72 -16.49
C ILE A 230 -16.05 -0.15 -16.08
N MET A 231 -14.97 -0.88 -16.34
CA MET A 231 -13.63 -0.39 -16.02
C MET A 231 -13.25 0.87 -16.80
N VAL A 232 -13.60 0.95 -18.09
CA VAL A 232 -13.23 2.06 -18.97
C VAL A 232 -14.28 3.16 -18.92
N GLU A 233 -15.55 2.78 -18.79
CA GLU A 233 -16.69 3.69 -18.81
C GLU A 233 -16.86 4.44 -17.49
N GLU A 234 -16.59 3.78 -16.35
CA GLU A 234 -16.88 4.34 -15.02
C GLU A 234 -15.64 4.39 -14.13
N VAL A 235 -14.95 3.25 -13.94
CA VAL A 235 -13.88 3.14 -12.93
C VAL A 235 -12.65 3.96 -13.31
N TYR A 236 -12.17 3.91 -14.55
CA TYR A 236 -10.97 4.66 -14.95
C TYR A 236 -11.16 6.18 -14.88
N PRO A 237 -12.25 6.77 -15.42
CA PRO A 237 -12.54 8.19 -15.21
C PRO A 237 -12.61 8.56 -13.74
N ALA A 238 -13.29 7.75 -12.92
CA ALA A 238 -13.41 8.01 -11.49
C ALA A 238 -12.07 7.92 -10.75
N ILE A 239 -11.18 6.98 -11.12
CA ILE A 239 -9.82 6.88 -10.55
C ILE A 239 -8.95 8.09 -10.94
N ILE A 240 -9.12 8.61 -12.17
CA ILE A 240 -8.41 9.83 -12.59
C ILE A 240 -8.89 11.02 -11.76
N ASP A 241 -10.20 11.15 -11.56
CA ASP A 241 -10.82 12.29 -10.89
C ASP A 241 -10.71 12.27 -9.36
N CYS A 242 -10.58 11.11 -8.72
CA CYS A 242 -10.56 11.02 -7.26
C CYS A 242 -9.21 11.41 -6.64
N ASP A 243 -9.25 11.95 -5.42
CA ASP A 243 -8.09 12.16 -4.56
C ASP A 243 -7.84 10.93 -3.66
N ILE A 244 -8.93 10.27 -3.28
CA ILE A 244 -8.93 9.14 -2.34
C ILE A 244 -9.71 7.97 -2.95
N LEU A 245 -9.07 6.80 -3.02
CA LEU A 245 -9.72 5.54 -3.32
C LEU A 245 -10.02 4.79 -2.01
N ILE A 246 -11.25 4.32 -1.85
CA ILE A 246 -11.67 3.42 -0.76
C ILE A 246 -12.11 2.10 -1.37
N MET A 247 -11.54 1.00 -0.91
CA MET A 247 -11.95 -0.35 -1.32
C MET A 247 -12.70 -1.06 -0.20
N LEU A 248 -13.93 -1.50 -0.48
CA LEU A 248 -14.72 -2.30 0.47
C LEU A 248 -14.48 -3.78 0.19
N CYS A 249 -13.75 -4.44 1.08
CA CYS A 249 -13.22 -5.77 0.88
C CYS A 249 -13.79 -6.77 1.91
N PRO A 250 -14.95 -7.40 1.64
CA PRO A 250 -15.30 -8.62 2.34
C PRO A 250 -14.22 -9.69 2.11
N ASN A 251 -13.91 -10.47 3.16
CA ASN A 251 -12.97 -11.58 3.07
C ASN A 251 -13.61 -12.82 2.44
N TYR A 252 -13.08 -13.26 1.29
CA TYR A 252 -13.42 -14.51 0.64
C TYR A 252 -12.22 -15.45 0.63
N ASN A 253 -12.16 -16.38 1.59
CA ASN A 253 -11.07 -17.36 1.73
C ASN A 253 -9.67 -16.70 1.80
N ASP A 254 -9.53 -15.72 2.69
CA ASP A 254 -8.32 -14.91 2.88
C ASP A 254 -7.90 -14.15 1.63
N SER A 255 -8.86 -13.77 0.79
CA SER A 255 -8.65 -13.01 -0.44
C SER A 255 -9.67 -11.89 -0.60
N ILE A 256 -9.24 -10.83 -1.28
CA ILE A 256 -10.17 -9.86 -1.87
C ILE A 256 -11.08 -10.56 -2.89
N SER A 257 -12.29 -10.04 -3.09
CA SER A 257 -13.26 -10.65 -4.00
C SER A 257 -12.75 -10.71 -5.45
N ALA A 258 -13.27 -11.65 -6.24
CA ALA A 258 -12.86 -11.84 -7.63
C ALA A 258 -13.07 -10.58 -8.49
N ASN A 259 -14.17 -9.87 -8.30
CA ASN A 259 -14.45 -8.62 -9.04
C ASN A 259 -13.45 -7.51 -8.70
N LEU A 260 -13.12 -7.33 -7.42
CA LEU A 260 -12.13 -6.35 -7.00
C LEU A 260 -10.73 -6.75 -7.49
N SER A 261 -10.39 -8.04 -7.43
CA SER A 261 -9.14 -8.57 -8.01
C SER A 261 -9.04 -8.25 -9.51
N ALA A 262 -10.11 -8.51 -10.26
CA ALA A 262 -10.19 -8.22 -11.69
C ALA A 262 -10.05 -6.71 -11.96
N ALA A 263 -10.69 -5.86 -11.16
CA ALA A 263 -10.55 -4.41 -11.25
C ALA A 263 -9.09 -3.96 -11.03
N ILE A 264 -8.44 -4.44 -9.97
CA ILE A 264 -7.03 -4.16 -9.65
C ILE A 264 -6.09 -4.63 -10.78
N ASN A 265 -6.31 -5.83 -11.30
CA ASN A 265 -5.52 -6.38 -12.41
C ASN A 265 -5.65 -5.50 -13.65
N ARG A 266 -6.87 -5.04 -13.95
CA ARG A 266 -7.16 -4.17 -15.08
C ARG A 266 -6.70 -2.74 -14.89
N LEU A 267 -6.55 -2.21 -13.67
CA LEU A 267 -5.93 -0.89 -13.43
C LEU A 267 -4.52 -0.79 -14.02
N THR A 268 -3.85 -1.92 -14.27
CA THR A 268 -2.55 -1.92 -14.97
C THR A 268 -2.60 -1.19 -16.30
N ALA A 269 -3.69 -1.28 -17.07
CA ALA A 269 -3.81 -0.56 -18.34
C ALA A 269 -3.80 0.95 -18.12
N LEU A 270 -4.61 1.48 -17.20
CA LEU A 270 -4.62 2.91 -16.86
C LEU A 270 -3.25 3.35 -16.28
N PHE A 271 -2.70 2.56 -15.37
CA PHE A 271 -1.42 2.83 -14.69
C PHE A 271 -0.23 2.99 -15.66
N ARG A 272 -0.29 2.43 -16.87
CA ARG A 272 0.77 2.62 -17.87
C ARG A 272 0.86 4.06 -18.37
N LYS A 273 -0.24 4.82 -18.34
CA LYS A 273 -0.31 6.22 -18.76
C LYS A 273 -0.34 7.18 -17.57
N VAL A 274 -1.17 6.92 -16.58
CA VAL A 274 -1.37 7.78 -15.41
C VAL A 274 -0.72 7.12 -14.20
N LYS A 275 0.13 7.85 -13.47
CA LYS A 275 0.65 7.41 -12.16
C LYS A 275 -0.23 8.01 -11.07
N PHE A 276 -0.38 7.29 -9.96
CA PHE A 276 -1.29 7.66 -8.87
C PHE A 276 -0.52 8.12 -7.62
N TYR A 277 0.62 8.80 -7.82
CA TYR A 277 1.52 9.21 -6.73
C TYR A 277 0.92 10.27 -5.80
N ASP A 278 -0.13 10.92 -6.26
CA ASP A 278 -0.93 11.99 -5.66
C ASP A 278 -2.22 11.47 -5.00
N LYS A 279 -2.52 10.16 -5.12
CA LYS A 279 -3.79 9.58 -4.67
C LYS A 279 -3.61 8.69 -3.46
N TYR A 280 -4.54 8.77 -2.51
CA TYR A 280 -4.54 7.97 -1.28
C TYR A 280 -5.38 6.70 -1.43
N ILE A 281 -5.01 5.62 -0.74
CA ILE A 281 -5.81 4.39 -0.63
C ILE A 281 -6.24 4.14 0.82
N TYR A 282 -7.53 3.89 1.03
CA TYR A 282 -8.10 3.36 2.26
C TYR A 282 -8.86 2.05 1.98
N ALA A 283 -9.10 1.26 3.03
CA ALA A 283 -9.85 0.02 2.94
C ALA A 283 -10.79 -0.16 4.13
N ILE A 284 -11.94 -0.76 3.87
CA ILE A 284 -12.79 -1.35 4.91
C ILE A 284 -12.83 -2.85 4.65
N ILE A 285 -12.36 -3.62 5.62
CA ILE A 285 -12.20 -5.06 5.51
C ILE A 285 -13.03 -5.71 6.61
N VAL A 286 -13.96 -6.57 6.23
CA VAL A 286 -14.74 -7.35 7.20
C VAL A 286 -14.57 -8.83 6.88
N SER A 287 -14.10 -9.59 7.87
CA SER A 287 -13.95 -11.03 7.78
C SER A 287 -15.04 -11.76 8.54
N GLY A 288 -15.54 -12.87 8.02
CA GLY A 288 -16.50 -13.71 8.75
C GLY A 288 -15.87 -14.45 9.93
N PHE A 289 -14.54 -14.61 9.93
CA PHE A 289 -13.81 -15.34 10.97
C PHE A 289 -12.50 -14.62 11.35
N SER A 290 -11.50 -14.68 10.48
CA SER A 290 -10.19 -14.04 10.67
C SER A 290 -9.60 -13.63 9.31
N GLY A 291 -8.36 -13.12 9.28
CA GLY A 291 -7.63 -12.90 8.03
C GLY A 291 -7.76 -11.50 7.40
N SER A 292 -8.35 -10.53 8.10
CA SER A 292 -8.45 -9.15 7.60
C SER A 292 -7.09 -8.52 7.29
N ASP A 293 -6.06 -8.86 8.07
CA ASP A 293 -4.68 -8.41 7.87
C ASP A 293 -4.04 -8.98 6.59
N ILE A 294 -4.48 -10.17 6.15
CA ILE A 294 -4.03 -10.79 4.90
C ILE A 294 -4.56 -9.97 3.71
N LEU A 295 -5.82 -9.55 3.75
CA LEU A 295 -6.41 -8.67 2.73
C LEU A 295 -5.75 -7.28 2.73
N ALA A 296 -5.48 -6.71 3.90
CA ALA A 296 -4.74 -5.45 4.01
C ALA A 296 -3.37 -5.56 3.33
N GLN A 297 -2.64 -6.65 3.58
CA GLN A 297 -1.36 -6.94 2.93
C GLN A 297 -1.47 -7.15 1.41
N GLN A 298 -2.58 -7.73 0.92
CA GLN A 298 -2.85 -7.82 -0.52
C GLN A 298 -3.02 -6.43 -1.14
N LEU A 299 -3.79 -5.55 -0.50
CA LEU A 299 -3.98 -4.17 -0.97
C LEU A 299 -2.66 -3.37 -0.93
N ILE A 300 -1.87 -3.50 0.13
CA ILE A 300 -0.52 -2.90 0.21
C ILE A 300 0.32 -3.32 -1.00
N SER A 301 0.37 -4.61 -1.31
CA SER A 301 1.14 -5.13 -2.44
C SER A 301 0.59 -4.64 -3.78
N ALA A 302 -0.73 -4.75 -3.97
CA ALA A 302 -1.35 -4.56 -5.26
C ALA A 302 -1.59 -3.10 -5.63
N ILE A 303 -1.78 -2.21 -4.65
CA ILE A 303 -2.16 -0.81 -4.82
C ILE A 303 -1.02 0.14 -4.43
N ASN A 304 -0.50 0.07 -3.21
CA ASN A 304 0.58 0.95 -2.77
C ASN A 304 1.92 0.63 -3.45
N ILE A 305 2.38 -0.62 -3.34
CA ILE A 305 3.66 -1.03 -3.94
C ILE A 305 3.52 -1.08 -5.47
N ASN A 306 2.50 -1.73 -6.02
CA ASN A 306 2.47 -1.96 -7.48
C ASN A 306 1.91 -0.77 -8.29
N LYS A 307 0.92 -0.03 -7.75
CA LYS A 307 0.19 1.02 -8.49
C LYS A 307 0.45 2.44 -7.98
N THR A 308 1.41 2.64 -7.08
CA THR A 308 1.90 3.96 -6.63
C THR A 308 0.93 4.81 -5.81
N PHE A 309 -0.19 4.27 -5.33
CA PHE A 309 -1.03 5.02 -4.38
C PHE A 309 -0.28 5.24 -3.06
N ILE A 310 -0.50 6.38 -2.43
CA ILE A 310 -0.02 6.68 -1.08
C ILE A 310 -0.81 5.84 -0.07
N LEU A 311 -0.12 5.19 0.85
CA LEU A 311 -0.72 4.50 1.99
C LEU A 311 -0.72 5.44 3.20
N PRO A 312 -1.86 6.08 3.54
CA PRO A 312 -1.99 6.90 4.74
C PRO A 312 -1.92 6.02 5.99
N PRO A 313 -1.54 6.53 7.17
CA PRO A 313 -1.50 5.74 8.39
C PRO A 313 -2.89 5.25 8.77
N ASN A 314 -2.95 4.08 9.37
CA ASN A 314 -4.21 3.40 9.70
C ASN A 314 -5.15 3.33 8.48
N PHE A 315 -4.60 2.90 7.32
CA PHE A 315 -5.33 2.93 6.04
C PHE A 315 -6.53 1.98 6.00
N ALA A 316 -6.53 0.94 6.84
CA ALA A 316 -7.54 -0.11 6.83
C ALA A 316 -8.32 -0.15 8.14
N LEU A 317 -9.65 -0.06 8.05
CA LEU A 317 -10.57 -0.44 9.13
C LEU A 317 -10.88 -1.93 8.98
N MET A 318 -10.47 -2.72 9.96
CA MET A 318 -10.54 -4.18 9.92
C MET A 318 -11.42 -4.69 11.06
N GLU A 319 -12.47 -5.45 10.73
CA GLU A 319 -13.41 -6.02 11.70
C GLU A 319 -13.77 -7.47 11.38
N THR A 320 -14.36 -8.16 12.36
CA THR A 320 -14.89 -9.51 12.21
C THR A 320 -16.40 -9.52 12.44
N ALA A 321 -17.17 -9.98 11.45
CA ALA A 321 -18.62 -10.14 11.53
C ALA A 321 -19.09 -11.17 10.49
N ASN A 322 -19.82 -12.20 10.92
CA ASN A 322 -20.22 -13.32 10.07
C ASN A 322 -21.67 -13.19 9.62
N ASP A 323 -22.61 -13.24 10.56
CA ASP A 323 -24.03 -13.20 10.23
C ASP A 323 -24.45 -11.79 9.80
N ILE A 324 -25.54 -11.70 9.04
CA ILE A 324 -26.06 -10.43 8.56
C ILE A 324 -26.37 -9.52 9.76
N GLY A 325 -25.77 -8.34 9.80
CA GLY A 325 -25.98 -7.35 10.85
C GLY A 325 -25.09 -7.54 12.08
N ASP A 326 -24.23 -8.55 12.13
CA ASP A 326 -23.29 -8.74 13.25
C ASP A 326 -22.33 -7.56 13.41
N ILE A 327 -22.02 -6.86 12.33
CA ILE A 327 -21.14 -5.70 12.39
C ILE A 327 -21.71 -4.57 13.26
N GLU A 328 -23.03 -4.45 13.36
CA GLU A 328 -23.68 -3.44 14.21
C GLU A 328 -23.51 -3.74 15.72
N LYS A 329 -23.20 -4.99 16.05
CA LYS A 329 -22.97 -5.47 17.41
C LYS A 329 -21.48 -5.46 17.78
N ALA A 330 -20.60 -5.18 16.82
CA ALA A 330 -19.16 -5.16 17.07
C ALA A 330 -18.80 -4.06 18.07
N GLU A 331 -17.83 -4.35 18.93
CA GLU A 331 -17.46 -3.48 20.04
C GLU A 331 -16.98 -2.10 19.53
N ASN A 332 -17.61 -1.05 20.05
CA ASN A 332 -17.32 0.35 19.74
C ASN A 332 -17.30 0.67 18.23
N ILE A 333 -18.11 -0.04 17.43
CA ILE A 333 -18.04 0.04 15.97
C ILE A 333 -18.35 1.44 15.43
N LYS A 334 -19.26 2.18 16.09
CA LYS A 334 -19.62 3.54 15.69
C LYS A 334 -18.48 4.52 15.96
N GLU A 335 -17.80 4.36 17.10
CA GLU A 335 -16.61 5.12 17.46
C GLU A 335 -15.47 4.83 16.48
N LYS A 336 -15.19 3.55 16.19
CA LYS A 336 -14.18 3.15 15.21
C LYS A 336 -14.48 3.68 13.80
N ALA A 337 -15.75 3.62 13.37
CA ALA A 337 -16.16 4.17 12.08
C ALA A 337 -15.95 5.69 12.01
N LYS A 338 -16.26 6.41 13.09
CA LYS A 338 -15.99 7.84 13.22
C LYS A 338 -14.50 8.16 13.20
N GLU A 339 -13.69 7.45 13.98
CA GLU A 339 -12.23 7.62 14.01
C GLU A 339 -11.60 7.38 12.63
N PHE A 340 -12.11 6.38 11.90
CA PHE A 340 -11.67 6.11 10.54
C PHE A 340 -12.07 7.24 9.58
N ALA A 341 -13.29 7.77 9.69
CA ALA A 341 -13.73 8.93 8.93
C ALA A 341 -12.91 10.19 9.25
N ASP A 342 -12.58 10.43 10.52
CA ASP A 342 -11.71 11.54 10.94
C ASP A 342 -10.28 11.37 10.38
N ASN A 343 -9.77 10.14 10.30
CA ASN A 343 -8.51 9.84 9.64
C ASN A 343 -8.56 10.09 8.12
N ILE A 344 -9.70 9.93 7.45
CA ILE A 344 -9.87 10.31 6.04
C ILE A 344 -9.91 11.84 5.91
N LYS A 345 -10.70 12.52 6.74
CA LYS A 345 -10.86 13.98 6.74
C LYS A 345 -9.58 14.75 7.06
N ARG A 346 -8.54 14.11 7.59
CA ARG A 346 -7.24 14.77 7.80
C ARG A 346 -6.61 15.33 6.51
N HIS A 347 -7.03 14.80 5.36
CA HIS A 347 -6.62 15.26 4.03
C HIS A 347 -7.43 16.47 3.57
N GLN A 348 -8.41 16.93 4.34
CA GLN A 348 -9.14 18.17 4.10
C GLN A 348 -8.34 19.38 4.60
N ILE A 349 -8.48 20.53 3.92
CA ILE A 349 -7.93 21.83 4.32
C ILE A 349 -8.86 22.53 5.30
#